data_AF-A0A6C0DWK0-F1
#
_entry.id   AF-A0A6C0DWK0-F1
#
_cell.length_a   1.000
_cell.length_b   1.000
_cell.length_c   1.000
_cell.angle_alpha   90.00
_cell.angle_beta   90.00
_cell.angle_gamma   90.00
#
_symmetry.space_group_name_H-M   'P 1'
#
loop_
_entity.id
_entity.type
_entity.pdbx_description
1 polymer ?
#
loop_
_entity_poly.entity_id
_entity_poly.type
_entity_poly.pdbx_seq_one_letter_code
_entity_poly.pdbx_strand_id
1 'polypeptide(L)'
;MKKTYKETHKKTHKKTVKSANNKQKKEFVYNKTDYNSGDGMLTNVWGPSLWHYLHVMSFNYPLEPTNQQKQKYKQLLLNLQYTLPCKYCRINLKNNFKKYPLIDKIFQNRYNFSYYIFSLHEHINKMLGKKSGLTYCEVRDNYEHFRSRCTVEKKELFNYAKNKPEKGCTTPMYGKKSKCVINIVPQETKCKTFNIDKKCLKTKD
;
A
#
# COMPACT_ATOMS: atom_id res chain seq x y z
N MET A 1 -42.61 75.47 -49.28
CA MET A 1 -41.93 75.79 -48.01
C MET A 1 -42.51 74.95 -46.87
N LYS A 2 -41.80 73.91 -46.44
CA LYS A 2 -41.99 73.30 -45.10
C LYS A 2 -40.58 73.00 -44.56
N LYS A 3 -40.29 73.61 -43.41
CA LYS A 3 -39.02 73.57 -42.68
C LYS A 3 -38.83 72.20 -42.03
N THR A 4 -37.63 71.64 -42.13
CA THR A 4 -37.20 70.49 -41.33
C THR A 4 -36.05 70.95 -40.43
N TYR A 5 -36.26 70.94 -39.12
CA TYR A 5 -35.25 71.27 -38.11
C TYR A 5 -34.40 70.02 -37.76
N LYS A 6 -33.10 70.26 -37.54
CA LYS A 6 -32.05 69.29 -37.15
C LYS A 6 -32.02 69.07 -35.63
N GLU A 7 -31.20 68.08 -35.24
CA GLU A 7 -30.52 67.85 -33.94
C GLU A 7 -31.18 66.78 -33.03
N THR A 8 -30.48 65.84 -32.37
CA THR A 8 -29.05 65.67 -32.02
C THR A 8 -28.75 64.17 -31.80
N HIS A 9 -27.56 63.70 -32.21
CA HIS A 9 -27.07 62.34 -31.90
C HIS A 9 -26.38 62.29 -30.52
N LYS A 10 -26.91 61.52 -29.57
CA LYS A 10 -26.18 61.12 -28.35
C LYS A 10 -25.36 59.85 -28.61
N LYS A 11 -24.04 59.97 -28.71
CA LYS A 11 -23.08 58.85 -28.71
C LYS A 11 -22.82 58.39 -27.27
N THR A 12 -23.35 57.23 -26.89
CA THR A 12 -23.04 56.56 -25.63
C THR A 12 -21.77 55.72 -25.78
N HIS A 13 -20.67 56.17 -25.17
CA HIS A 13 -19.44 55.38 -25.05
C HIS A 13 -19.64 54.21 -24.07
N LYS A 14 -19.95 53.02 -24.59
CA LYS A 14 -19.84 51.77 -23.82
C LYS A 14 -18.35 51.40 -23.69
N LYS A 15 -17.74 51.69 -22.54
CA LYS A 15 -16.44 51.13 -22.16
C LYS A 15 -16.61 49.64 -21.90
N THR A 16 -16.10 48.81 -22.80
CA THR A 16 -16.03 47.35 -22.66
C THR A 16 -14.95 47.01 -21.63
N VAL A 17 -15.37 46.70 -20.39
CA VAL A 17 -14.49 46.07 -19.40
C VAL A 17 -14.34 44.60 -19.79
N LYS A 18 -13.27 44.26 -20.51
CA LYS A 18 -12.87 42.86 -20.71
C LYS A 18 -12.32 42.35 -19.38
N SER A 19 -13.13 41.64 -18.59
CA SER A 19 -12.60 40.91 -17.44
C SER A 19 -11.76 39.74 -17.96
N ALA A 20 -10.43 39.88 -17.90
CA ALA A 20 -9.51 38.79 -18.14
C ALA A 20 -9.59 37.81 -16.94
N ASN A 21 -10.57 36.90 -16.99
CA ASN A 21 -10.58 35.73 -16.11
C ASN A 21 -9.52 34.75 -16.61
N ASN A 22 -8.26 35.04 -16.28
CA ASN A 22 -7.12 34.19 -16.60
C ASN A 22 -7.07 33.02 -15.59
N LYS A 23 -8.04 32.10 -15.68
CA LYS A 23 -7.92 30.79 -15.02
C LYS A 23 -6.83 30.04 -15.77
N GLN A 24 -5.64 29.95 -15.17
CA GLN A 24 -4.58 29.07 -15.65
C GLN A 24 -5.18 27.67 -15.83
N LYS A 25 -5.23 27.20 -17.08
CA LYS A 25 -5.64 25.83 -17.41
C LYS A 25 -4.60 24.93 -16.74
N LYS A 26 -5.01 24.09 -15.79
CA LYS A 26 -4.17 23.00 -15.30
C LYS A 26 -3.88 22.09 -16.50
N GLU A 27 -2.67 22.17 -17.03
CA GLU A 27 -2.19 21.20 -18.00
C GLU A 27 -2.02 19.87 -17.27
N PHE A 28 -2.74 18.86 -17.74
CA PHE A 28 -2.57 17.51 -17.25
C PHE A 28 -1.40 16.88 -17.99
N VAL A 29 -0.47 16.30 -17.24
CA VAL A 29 0.70 15.60 -17.79
C VAL A 29 0.28 14.39 -18.63
N TYR A 30 -0.84 13.75 -18.29
CA TYR A 30 -1.35 12.55 -18.95
C TYR A 30 -2.69 12.81 -19.63
N ASN A 31 -2.90 12.10 -20.75
CA ASN A 31 -4.10 12.15 -21.56
C ASN A 31 -4.95 10.88 -21.38
N LYS A 32 -6.11 10.82 -22.06
CA LYS A 32 -7.04 9.68 -21.99
C LYS A 32 -6.43 8.37 -22.52
N THR A 33 -5.53 8.42 -23.50
CA THR A 33 -4.87 7.20 -24.01
C THR A 33 -3.89 6.63 -23.00
N ASP A 34 -3.18 7.48 -22.25
CA ASP A 34 -2.27 7.05 -21.18
C ASP A 34 -3.03 6.31 -20.06
N TYR A 35 -4.17 6.86 -19.63
CA TYR A 35 -5.01 6.24 -18.58
C TYR A 35 -5.66 4.91 -19.02
N ASN A 36 -5.85 4.71 -20.32
CA ASN A 36 -6.43 3.49 -20.87
C ASN A 36 -5.35 2.49 -21.35
N SER A 37 -4.07 2.76 -21.08
CA SER A 37 -3.00 1.82 -21.39
C SER A 37 -3.20 0.49 -20.64
N GLY A 38 -2.83 -0.61 -21.30
CA GLY A 38 -2.81 -1.95 -20.68
C GLY A 38 -1.54 -2.23 -19.88
N ASP A 39 -0.67 -1.23 -19.73
CA ASP A 39 0.65 -1.38 -19.13
C ASP A 39 0.55 -1.56 -17.61
N GLY A 40 1.39 -2.46 -17.08
CA GLY A 40 1.47 -2.71 -15.65
C GLY A 40 2.26 -1.63 -14.93
N MET A 41 1.93 -1.39 -13.65
CA MET A 41 2.71 -0.51 -12.79
C MET A 41 4.11 -1.08 -12.54
N LEU A 42 5.11 -0.20 -12.44
CA LEU A 42 6.50 -0.57 -12.14
C LEU A 42 6.60 -1.44 -10.88
N THR A 43 7.18 -2.64 -11.02
CA THR A 43 7.27 -3.63 -9.93
C THR A 43 8.04 -3.13 -8.72
N ASN A 44 9.01 -2.23 -8.93
CA ASN A 44 9.79 -1.60 -7.86
C ASN A 44 8.97 -0.61 -7.01
N VAL A 45 7.81 -0.14 -7.50
CA VAL A 45 6.94 0.80 -6.76
C VAL A 45 5.98 0.06 -5.84
N TRP A 46 5.32 -1.00 -6.32
CA TRP A 46 4.27 -1.70 -5.56
C TRP A 46 4.75 -3.01 -4.91
N GLY A 47 5.77 -3.66 -5.46
CA GLY A 47 6.27 -4.97 -5.01
C GLY A 47 6.70 -4.97 -3.54
N PRO A 48 7.55 -4.01 -3.10
CA PRO A 48 7.91 -3.86 -1.69
C PRO A 48 6.71 -3.75 -0.73
N SER A 49 5.73 -2.94 -1.09
CA SER A 49 4.53 -2.72 -0.29
C SER A 49 3.68 -3.98 -0.16
N LEU A 50 3.55 -4.76 -1.25
CA LEU A 50 2.87 -6.05 -1.20
C LEU A 50 3.61 -7.04 -0.30
N TRP A 51 4.92 -7.17 -0.44
CA TRP A 51 5.71 -8.06 0.43
C TRP A 51 5.64 -7.63 1.90
N HIS A 52 5.66 -6.33 2.16
CA HIS A 52 5.46 -5.81 3.51
C HIS A 52 4.10 -6.24 4.08
N TYR A 53 3.02 -6.09 3.31
CA TYR A 53 1.70 -6.57 3.71
C TYR A 53 1.67 -8.09 3.97
N LEU A 54 2.22 -8.89 3.06
CA LEU A 54 2.23 -10.36 3.19
C LEU A 54 2.99 -10.82 4.43
N HIS A 55 4.12 -10.18 4.75
CA HIS A 55 4.87 -10.45 5.98
C HIS A 55 4.09 -10.03 7.23
N VAL A 56 3.54 -8.81 7.28
CA VAL A 56 2.71 -8.38 8.43
C VAL A 56 1.53 -9.33 8.64
N MET A 57 0.83 -9.69 7.57
CA MET A 57 -0.29 -10.62 7.59
C MET A 57 0.14 -11.99 8.12
N SER A 58 1.29 -12.51 7.68
CA SER A 58 1.74 -13.85 8.06
C SER A 58 2.21 -13.91 9.51
N PHE A 59 2.94 -12.90 10.01
CA PHE A 59 3.31 -12.79 11.41
C PHE A 59 2.11 -12.49 12.34
N ASN A 60 0.98 -12.02 11.81
CA ASN A 60 -0.28 -11.89 12.55
C ASN A 60 -1.23 -13.08 12.39
N TYR A 61 -0.87 -14.11 11.64
CA TYR A 61 -1.69 -15.31 11.50
C TYR A 61 -1.95 -15.96 12.87
N PRO A 62 -3.14 -16.54 13.13
CA PRO A 62 -3.44 -17.16 14.42
C PRO A 62 -2.46 -18.29 14.77
N LEU A 63 -2.19 -18.47 16.06
CA LEU A 63 -1.43 -19.62 16.54
C LEU A 63 -2.22 -20.92 16.29
N GLU A 64 -3.54 -20.86 16.53
CA GLU A 64 -4.49 -21.94 16.30
C GLU A 64 -5.60 -21.47 15.33
N PRO A 65 -5.36 -21.54 14.02
CA PRO A 65 -6.31 -21.06 13.02
C PRO A 65 -7.49 -22.01 12.82
N THR A 66 -8.69 -21.45 12.66
CA THR A 66 -9.89 -22.20 12.26
C THR A 66 -9.78 -22.69 10.81
N ASN A 67 -10.56 -23.70 10.44
CA ASN A 67 -10.59 -24.20 9.07
C ASN A 67 -10.96 -23.11 8.05
N GLN A 68 -11.89 -22.22 8.41
CA GLN A 68 -12.24 -21.08 7.59
C GLN A 68 -11.06 -20.14 7.40
N GLN A 69 -10.31 -19.81 8.46
CA GLN A 69 -9.12 -18.97 8.37
C GLN A 69 -8.06 -19.61 7.46
N LYS A 70 -7.78 -20.91 7.60
CA LYS A 70 -6.86 -21.65 6.70
C LYS A 70 -7.27 -21.50 5.23
N GLN A 71 -8.55 -21.73 4.93
CA GLN A 71 -9.09 -21.62 3.57
C GLN A 71 -8.98 -20.20 3.03
N LYS A 72 -9.33 -19.17 3.82
CA LYS A 72 -9.29 -17.77 3.36
C LYS A 72 -7.87 -17.27 3.09
N TYR A 73 -6.90 -17.63 3.92
CA TYR A 73 -5.50 -17.27 3.69
C TYR A 73 -4.92 -18.01 2.48
N LYS A 74 -5.28 -19.28 2.28
CA LYS A 74 -4.93 -20.04 1.06
C LYS A 74 -5.52 -19.41 -0.20
N GLN A 75 -6.79 -19.04 -0.17
CA GLN A 75 -7.46 -18.34 -1.28
C GLN A 75 -6.80 -17.00 -1.58
N LEU A 76 -6.43 -16.22 -0.55
CA LEU A 76 -5.72 -14.96 -0.72
C LEU A 76 -4.41 -15.15 -1.51
N LEU A 77 -3.58 -16.13 -1.14
CA LEU A 77 -2.33 -16.40 -1.85
C LEU A 77 -2.55 -16.90 -3.27
N LEU A 78 -3.51 -17.82 -3.47
CA LEU A 78 -3.88 -18.30 -4.80
C LEU A 78 -4.35 -17.15 -5.70
N ASN A 79 -5.13 -16.21 -5.16
CA ASN A 79 -5.68 -15.10 -5.93
C ASN A 79 -4.61 -14.12 -6.44
N LEU A 80 -3.44 -14.06 -5.80
CA LEU A 80 -2.32 -13.24 -6.30
C LEU A 80 -1.90 -13.65 -7.73
N GLN A 81 -2.06 -14.92 -8.11
CA GLN A 81 -1.77 -15.35 -9.49
C GLN A 81 -2.69 -14.70 -10.54
N TYR A 82 -3.77 -14.06 -10.12
CA TYR A 82 -4.71 -13.34 -10.98
C TYR A 82 -4.67 -11.82 -10.80
N THR A 83 -4.33 -11.33 -9.60
CA THR A 83 -4.50 -9.92 -9.24
C THR A 83 -3.21 -9.09 -9.23
N LEU A 84 -2.01 -9.70 -9.30
CA LEU A 84 -0.77 -8.92 -9.37
C LEU A 84 -0.79 -8.00 -10.59
N PRO A 85 -0.42 -6.71 -10.47
CA PRO A 85 -0.48 -5.72 -11.56
C PRO A 85 0.71 -5.86 -12.55
N CYS A 86 1.07 -7.10 -12.87
CA CYS A 86 2.18 -7.47 -13.74
C CYS A 86 1.90 -8.86 -14.34
N LYS A 87 1.72 -8.94 -15.67
CA LYS A 87 1.40 -10.18 -16.40
C LYS A 87 2.41 -11.30 -16.14
N TYR A 88 3.70 -11.00 -16.28
CA TYR A 88 4.76 -11.99 -16.07
C TYR A 88 4.88 -12.42 -14.61
N CYS A 89 4.62 -11.53 -13.66
CA CYS A 89 4.63 -11.83 -12.24
C CYS A 89 3.52 -12.85 -11.89
N ARG A 90 2.32 -12.70 -12.48
CA ARG A 90 1.22 -13.67 -12.36
C ARG A 90 1.59 -15.05 -12.89
N ILE A 91 2.16 -15.10 -14.10
CA ILE A 91 2.60 -16.35 -14.73
C ILE A 91 3.69 -17.03 -13.89
N ASN A 92 4.69 -16.27 -13.45
CA ASN A 92 5.78 -16.77 -12.62
C ASN A 92 5.28 -17.27 -11.26
N LEU A 93 4.38 -16.55 -10.60
CA LEU A 93 3.81 -16.98 -9.32
C LEU A 93 3.05 -18.30 -9.46
N LYS A 94 2.24 -18.47 -10.53
CA LYS A 94 1.57 -19.74 -10.83
C LYS A 94 2.56 -20.90 -10.98
N ASN A 95 3.70 -20.67 -11.64
CA ASN A 95 4.76 -21.67 -11.76
C ASN A 95 5.51 -21.91 -10.44
N ASN A 96 5.72 -20.87 -9.63
CA ASN A 96 6.31 -20.99 -8.31
C ASN A 96 5.43 -21.84 -7.39
N PHE A 97 4.10 -21.73 -7.47
CA PHE A 97 3.19 -22.60 -6.72
C PHE A 97 3.22 -24.06 -7.15
N LYS A 98 3.75 -24.39 -8.34
CA LYS A 98 4.02 -25.80 -8.69
C LYS A 98 5.22 -26.36 -7.93
N LYS A 99 6.25 -25.53 -7.71
CA LYS A 99 7.48 -25.90 -6.97
C LYS A 99 7.33 -25.74 -5.45
N TYR A 100 6.53 -24.77 -5.01
CA TYR A 100 6.22 -24.44 -3.62
C TYR A 100 4.69 -24.51 -3.41
N PRO A 101 4.10 -25.71 -3.43
CA PRO A 101 2.65 -25.87 -3.37
C PRO A 101 2.06 -25.40 -2.04
N LEU A 102 0.86 -24.81 -2.12
CA LEU A 102 0.08 -24.37 -0.96
C LEU A 102 -0.64 -25.56 -0.28
N ILE A 103 0.15 -26.44 0.32
CA ILE A 103 -0.33 -27.59 1.11
C ILE A 103 -0.86 -27.16 2.48
N ASP A 104 -1.72 -27.98 3.08
CA ASP A 104 -2.41 -27.62 4.33
C ASP A 104 -1.46 -27.49 5.53
N LYS A 105 -0.29 -28.15 5.48
CA LYS A 105 0.79 -28.00 6.49
C LYS A 105 1.21 -26.54 6.68
N ILE A 106 1.22 -25.75 5.60
CA ILE A 106 1.60 -24.34 5.64
C ILE A 106 0.66 -23.52 6.53
N PHE A 107 -0.62 -23.88 6.58
CA PHE A 107 -1.66 -23.13 7.28
C PHE A 107 -1.94 -23.70 8.68
N GLN A 108 -1.10 -24.60 9.21
CA GLN A 108 -1.35 -25.21 10.52
C GLN A 108 -1.26 -24.20 11.67
N ASN A 109 -0.32 -23.25 11.60
CA ASN A 109 -0.08 -22.25 12.63
C ASN A 109 0.69 -21.06 12.05
N ARG A 110 0.85 -20.01 12.86
CA ARG A 110 1.62 -18.81 12.51
C ARG A 110 3.00 -19.12 11.93
N TYR A 111 3.79 -19.96 12.61
CA TYR A 111 5.17 -20.24 12.23
C TYR A 111 5.25 -20.85 10.82
N ASN A 112 4.45 -21.87 10.53
CA ASN A 112 4.46 -22.51 9.21
C ASN A 112 4.08 -21.52 8.10
N PHE A 113 3.09 -20.67 8.38
CA PHE A 113 2.60 -19.71 7.39
C PHE A 113 3.60 -18.58 7.14
N SER A 114 4.15 -17.95 8.19
CA SER A 114 5.16 -16.91 8.06
C SER A 114 6.46 -17.43 7.46
N TYR A 115 6.87 -18.65 7.81
CA TYR A 115 8.04 -19.28 7.22
C TYR A 115 7.85 -19.55 5.71
N TYR A 116 6.65 -19.97 5.30
CA TYR A 116 6.34 -20.14 3.88
C TYR A 116 6.43 -18.82 3.11
N ILE A 117 5.86 -17.72 3.64
CA ILE A 117 5.94 -16.40 3.00
C ILE A 117 7.39 -15.92 2.87
N PHE A 118 8.20 -16.10 3.92
CA PHE A 118 9.63 -15.82 3.90
C PHE A 118 10.35 -16.64 2.82
N SER A 119 10.12 -17.95 2.79
CA SER A 119 10.76 -18.87 1.83
C SER A 119 10.38 -18.54 0.38
N LEU A 120 9.11 -18.20 0.14
CA LEU A 120 8.64 -17.78 -1.18
C LEU A 120 9.29 -16.46 -1.62
N HIS A 121 9.43 -15.49 -0.71
CA HIS A 121 10.09 -14.22 -1.00
C HIS A 121 11.57 -14.44 -1.32
N GLU A 122 12.30 -15.23 -0.54
CA GLU A 122 13.70 -15.54 -0.80
C GLU A 122 13.90 -16.35 -2.10
N HIS A 123 12.96 -17.26 -2.42
CA HIS A 123 12.96 -17.95 -3.71
C HIS A 123 12.86 -16.97 -4.88
N ILE A 124 11.93 -16.00 -4.80
CA ILE A 124 11.74 -14.97 -5.82
C ILE A 124 12.96 -14.03 -5.89
N ASN A 125 13.55 -13.66 -4.74
CA ASN A 125 14.78 -12.89 -4.69
C ASN A 125 15.91 -13.62 -5.45
N LYS A 126 16.09 -14.93 -5.19
CA LYS A 126 17.08 -15.75 -5.90
C LYS A 126 16.83 -15.77 -7.41
N MET A 127 15.57 -15.92 -7.86
CA MET A 127 15.23 -15.88 -9.29
C MET A 127 15.57 -14.54 -9.96
N LEU A 128 15.49 -13.44 -9.20
CA LEU A 128 15.79 -12.09 -9.67
C LEU A 128 17.25 -11.67 -9.43
N GLY A 129 18.12 -12.58 -8.96
CA GLY A 129 19.51 -12.27 -8.64
C GLY A 129 19.69 -11.35 -7.41
N LYS A 130 18.65 -11.22 -6.58
CA LYS A 130 18.64 -10.42 -5.35
C LYS A 130 18.97 -11.29 -4.13
N LYS A 131 19.53 -10.66 -3.09
CA LYS A 131 19.77 -11.29 -1.79
C LYS A 131 19.25 -10.36 -0.69
N SER A 132 18.44 -10.89 0.24
CA SER A 132 18.04 -10.14 1.43
C SER A 132 19.21 -10.01 2.42
N GLY A 133 19.97 -11.10 2.57
CA GLY A 133 21.00 -11.25 3.60
C GLY A 133 20.42 -11.45 5.01
N LEU A 134 19.12 -11.76 5.13
CA LEU A 134 18.43 -11.91 6.40
C LEU A 134 17.96 -13.35 6.62
N THR A 135 18.12 -13.83 7.84
CA THR A 135 17.52 -15.07 8.34
C THR A 135 16.04 -14.89 8.64
N TYR A 136 15.30 -16.00 8.70
CA TYR A 136 13.90 -15.99 9.12
C TYR A 136 13.72 -15.35 10.51
N CYS A 137 14.63 -15.62 11.45
CA CYS A 137 14.57 -15.08 12.81
C CYS A 137 14.72 -13.56 12.80
N GLU A 138 15.66 -13.00 12.04
CA GLU A 138 15.82 -11.55 11.91
C GLU A 138 14.59 -10.89 11.28
N VAL A 139 14.01 -11.49 10.24
CA VAL A 139 12.77 -10.99 9.64
C VAL A 139 11.63 -11.05 10.65
N ARG A 140 11.44 -12.18 11.35
CA ARG A 140 10.44 -12.30 12.41
C ARG A 140 10.60 -11.19 13.43
N ASP A 141 11.79 -11.03 13.98
CA ASP A 141 12.03 -10.08 15.06
C ASP A 141 11.78 -8.63 14.60
N ASN A 142 12.22 -8.27 13.38
CA ASN A 142 11.91 -6.98 12.75
C ASN A 142 10.41 -6.68 12.70
N TYR A 143 9.58 -7.66 12.36
CA TYR A 143 8.11 -7.48 12.31
C TYR A 143 7.46 -7.55 13.69
N GLU A 144 8.01 -8.31 14.64
CA GLU A 144 7.54 -8.37 16.02
C GLU A 144 7.69 -7.04 16.75
N HIS A 145 8.65 -6.19 16.36
CA HIS A 145 8.75 -4.81 16.88
C HIS A 145 7.47 -4.00 16.63
N PHE A 146 6.72 -4.30 15.57
CA PHE A 146 5.48 -3.61 15.22
C PHE A 146 4.22 -4.18 15.88
N ARG A 147 4.32 -5.32 16.59
CA ARG A 147 3.14 -5.93 17.22
C ARG A 147 2.50 -4.95 18.19
N SER A 148 1.22 -4.63 17.95
CA SER A 148 0.41 -3.89 18.90
C SER A 148 0.22 -4.75 20.14
N ARG A 149 0.68 -4.25 21.28
CA ARG A 149 0.44 -4.88 22.57
C ARG A 149 -0.55 -3.97 23.27
N CYS A 150 -1.83 -4.29 23.15
CA CYS A 150 -2.85 -3.55 23.88
C CYS A 150 -2.68 -3.86 25.37
N THR A 151 -2.58 -2.83 26.20
CA THR A 151 -2.86 -2.98 27.63
C THR A 151 -4.31 -3.43 27.77
N VAL A 152 -4.57 -4.36 28.68
CA VAL A 152 -5.89 -4.93 28.94
C VAL A 152 -6.75 -3.91 29.68
N GLU A 153 -7.03 -2.77 29.05
CA GLU A 153 -8.20 -1.98 29.43
C GLU A 153 -9.36 -2.59 28.66
N LYS A 154 -10.26 -3.28 29.39
CA LYS A 154 -11.52 -3.82 28.88
C LYS A 154 -12.15 -2.80 27.92
N LYS A 155 -12.08 -3.06 26.61
CA LYS A 155 -12.75 -2.23 25.63
C LYS A 155 -14.24 -2.52 25.74
N GLU A 156 -15.01 -1.48 26.11
CA GLU A 156 -16.42 -1.42 25.74
C GLU A 156 -16.52 -1.80 24.26
N LEU A 157 -17.32 -2.83 23.96
CA LEU A 157 -17.66 -3.22 22.60
C LEU A 157 -18.11 -1.97 21.84
N PHE A 158 -17.62 -1.83 20.60
CA PHE A 158 -17.88 -0.71 19.70
C PHE A 158 -19.35 -0.24 19.76
N ASN A 159 -19.61 0.85 20.46
CA ASN A 159 -20.91 1.50 20.45
C ASN A 159 -21.01 2.38 19.20
N TYR A 160 -21.58 1.83 18.13
CA TYR A 160 -21.84 2.52 16.85
C TYR A 160 -22.68 3.80 16.99
N ALA A 161 -23.32 4.02 18.14
CA ALA A 161 -24.15 5.18 18.44
C ALA A 161 -23.38 6.46 18.83
N LYS A 162 -22.06 6.41 19.05
CA LYS A 162 -21.26 7.59 19.41
C LYS A 162 -20.42 8.05 18.22
N ASN A 163 -20.60 9.31 17.79
CA ASN A 163 -19.75 10.05 16.85
C ASN A 163 -18.34 10.32 17.43
N LYS A 164 -17.64 9.29 17.92
CA LYS A 164 -16.26 9.39 18.38
C LYS A 164 -15.33 8.83 17.30
N PRO A 165 -14.21 9.50 16.99
CA PRO A 165 -13.24 8.96 16.04
C PRO A 165 -12.71 7.62 16.54
N GLU A 166 -12.62 6.64 15.64
CA GLU A 166 -12.13 5.29 15.98
C GLU A 166 -10.69 5.35 16.51
N LYS A 167 -10.47 4.83 17.71
CA LYS A 167 -9.12 4.69 18.26
C LYS A 167 -8.46 3.45 17.63
N GLY A 168 -7.70 3.65 16.55
CA GLY A 168 -6.91 2.58 15.93
C GLY A 168 -5.91 1.93 16.89
N CYS A 169 -5.50 0.69 16.62
CA CYS A 169 -4.57 -0.09 17.44
C CYS A 169 -3.10 0.40 17.32
N THR A 170 -2.82 1.63 17.76
CA THR A 170 -1.53 2.32 17.61
C THR A 170 -0.72 2.45 18.90
N THR A 171 -1.20 1.89 20.01
CA THR A 171 -0.56 2.01 21.32
C THR A 171 0.48 0.90 21.53
N PRO A 172 1.76 1.23 21.74
CA PRO A 172 2.79 0.27 22.11
C PRO A 172 2.72 -0.04 23.62
N MET A 173 3.10 -1.25 24.04
CA MET A 173 3.30 -1.52 25.48
C MET A 173 4.60 -0.90 26.04
N TYR A 174 5.64 -0.79 25.21
CA TYR A 174 6.95 -0.22 25.57
C TYR A 174 7.52 0.50 24.34
N GLY A 175 8.22 1.62 24.55
CA GLY A 175 8.93 2.37 23.50
C GLY A 175 8.08 3.36 22.69
N LYS A 176 8.67 3.93 21.63
CA LYS A 176 8.05 4.96 20.77
C LYS A 176 7.06 4.35 19.78
N LYS A 177 6.05 5.13 19.38
CA LYS A 177 5.09 4.76 18.33
C LYS A 177 5.80 4.67 16.97
N SER A 178 5.77 3.49 16.36
CA SER A 178 6.24 3.29 14.98
C SER A 178 5.14 3.70 13.99
N LYS A 179 5.53 4.36 12.89
CA LYS A 179 4.66 4.62 11.74
C LYS A 179 5.35 4.12 10.47
N CYS A 180 4.57 3.56 9.54
CA CYS A 180 5.07 3.19 8.22
C CYS A 180 5.04 4.44 7.31
N VAL A 181 6.13 4.69 6.59
CA VAL A 181 6.24 5.77 5.60
C VAL A 181 6.69 5.13 4.29
N ILE A 182 5.95 5.40 3.20
CA ILE A 182 6.27 4.91 1.86
C ILE A 182 6.92 6.04 1.08
N ASN A 183 8.18 5.83 0.67
CA ASN A 183 8.95 6.80 -0.11
C ASN A 183 9.17 6.25 -1.53
N ILE A 184 8.88 7.06 -2.55
CA ILE A 184 9.22 6.76 -3.95
C ILE A 184 10.45 7.60 -4.30
N VAL A 185 11.53 6.93 -4.69
CA VAL A 185 12.82 7.56 -5.02
C VAL A 185 13.30 7.09 -6.39
N PRO A 186 14.15 7.86 -7.09
CA PRO A 186 14.77 7.41 -8.34
C PRO A 186 15.53 6.10 -8.16
N GLN A 187 15.55 5.25 -9.20
CA GLN A 187 16.08 3.89 -9.13
C GLN A 187 17.59 3.83 -8.80
N GLU A 188 18.32 4.87 -9.18
CA GLU A 188 19.75 5.09 -8.90
C GLU A 188 20.05 5.40 -7.43
N THR A 189 19.03 5.74 -6.64
CA THR A 189 19.19 6.04 -5.21
C THR A 189 19.61 4.79 -4.45
N LYS A 190 20.83 4.80 -3.91
CA LYS A 190 21.36 3.69 -3.10
C LYS A 190 20.74 3.70 -1.71
N CYS A 191 19.58 3.06 -1.55
CA CYS A 191 18.92 2.87 -0.26
C CYS A 191 18.30 1.48 -0.12
N LYS A 192 18.12 1.01 1.12
CA LYS A 192 17.37 -0.23 1.34
C LYS A 192 15.88 0.02 1.12
N THR A 193 15.20 -0.99 0.60
CA THR A 193 13.75 -0.98 0.39
C THR A 193 12.96 -0.93 1.69
N PHE A 194 13.47 -1.53 2.76
CA PHE A 194 12.84 -1.57 4.06
C PHE A 194 13.81 -1.07 5.12
N ASN A 195 13.43 0.01 5.81
CA ASN A 195 14.23 0.67 6.84
C ASN A 195 13.42 0.78 8.12
N ILE A 196 14.01 0.35 9.24
CA ILE A 196 13.46 0.55 10.58
C ILE A 196 14.39 1.50 11.31
N ASP A 197 13.86 2.61 11.83
CA ASP A 197 14.62 3.50 12.71
C ASP A 197 15.01 2.72 13.98
N LYS A 198 16.28 2.84 14.41
CA LYS A 198 16.78 2.17 15.62
C LYS A 198 15.93 2.49 16.86
N LYS A 199 15.32 3.67 16.92
CA LYS A 199 14.42 4.10 18.00
C LYS A 199 13.10 3.32 18.04
N CYS A 200 12.75 2.65 16.94
CA CYS A 200 11.57 1.78 16.83
C CYS A 200 11.88 0.32 17.19
N LEU A 201 13.16 -0.05 17.31
CA LEU A 201 13.59 -1.36 17.79
C LEU A 201 13.48 -1.37 19.32
N LYS A 202 12.78 -2.38 19.84
CA LYS A 202 12.58 -2.58 21.28
C LYS A 202 13.67 -3.52 21.78
N THR A 203 14.37 -3.14 22.84
CA THR A 203 15.25 -4.00 23.62
C THR A 203 14.48 -4.58 24.80
N LYS A 204 14.77 -5.83 25.16
CA LYS A 204 14.43 -6.32 26.51
C LYS A 204 15.60 -5.90 27.39
N ASP A 205 15.33 -5.09 28.41
CA ASP A 205 16.26 -4.92 29.53
C ASP A 205 16.29 -6.19 30.37
#